data_AF-A0A7W2A9P9-F1
#
_entry.id   AF-A0A7W2A9P9-F1
#
_cell.length_a   1.000
_cell.length_b   1.000
_cell.length_c   1.000
_cell.angle_alpha   90.00
_cell.angle_beta   90.00
_cell.angle_gamma   90.00
#
_symmetry.space_group_name_H-M   'P 1'
#
loop_
_entity.id
_entity.type
_entity.pdbx_description
1 polymer ?
#
loop_
_entity_poly.entity_id
_entity_poly.type
_entity_poly.pdbx_seq_one_letter_code
_entity_poly.pdbx_strand_id
1 'polypeptide(L)'
;MWNVSTKPFKGAHFAVFPPDLIKPCILAGCPEKTCPHCGAPWARKTERLTVNKEGRGPSKKNHREYLGEETIFKNGHGRAGDTIVNTIGWEPVCKCEDNDGSGKGIVLDPFFGSGTVGLVASELKRQYIGIELNPAYVEMSKVRTS
;
A
#
# COMPACT_ATOMS: atom_id res chain seq x y z
N MET A 1 -9.22 1.36 -17.26
CA MET A 1 -9.48 2.78 -16.95
C MET A 1 -10.05 2.84 -15.54
N TRP A 2 -9.50 3.66 -14.63
CA TRP A 2 -10.08 3.86 -13.28
C TRP A 2 -11.13 4.97 -13.33
N ASN A 3 -12.27 4.77 -12.66
CA ASN A 3 -13.29 5.80 -12.52
C ASN A 3 -12.97 6.63 -11.27
N VAL A 4 -12.55 7.89 -11.46
CA VAL A 4 -12.19 8.79 -10.35
C VAL A 4 -13.08 10.02 -10.41
N SER A 5 -13.96 10.16 -9.43
CA SER A 5 -14.88 11.30 -9.32
C SER A 5 -14.13 12.57 -8.92
N THR A 6 -14.50 13.70 -9.51
CA THR A 6 -14.00 15.01 -9.07
C THR A 6 -14.53 15.33 -7.66
N LYS A 7 -13.66 15.78 -6.75
CA LYS A 7 -14.07 16.29 -5.43
C LYS A 7 -13.92 17.81 -5.40
N PRO A 8 -14.93 18.57 -4.93
CA PRO A 8 -14.85 20.02 -4.88
C PRO A 8 -13.80 20.50 -3.86
N PHE A 9 -13.11 21.58 -4.19
CA PHE A 9 -12.10 22.22 -3.34
C PHE A 9 -12.46 23.71 -3.19
N LYS A 10 -12.36 24.27 -1.97
CA LYS A 10 -12.80 25.65 -1.67
C LYS A 10 -11.71 26.73 -1.85
N GLY A 11 -10.56 26.41 -2.47
CA GLY A 11 -9.43 27.34 -2.66
C GLY A 11 -9.07 27.59 -4.13
N ALA A 12 -8.07 28.44 -4.40
CA ALA A 12 -7.67 28.82 -5.76
C ALA A 12 -7.19 27.61 -6.60
N HIS A 13 -7.97 27.28 -7.63
CA HIS A 13 -7.95 26.03 -8.40
C HIS A 13 -6.88 25.98 -9.51
N PHE A 14 -5.61 25.68 -9.21
CA PHE A 14 -4.66 25.38 -10.32
C PHE A 14 -3.88 24.05 -10.18
N ALA A 15 -3.92 23.35 -9.04
CA ALA A 15 -3.16 22.09 -8.88
C ALA A 15 -3.72 21.11 -7.82
N VAL A 16 -5.04 20.91 -7.77
CA VAL A 16 -5.66 19.95 -6.82
C VAL A 16 -6.24 18.76 -7.58
N PHE A 17 -5.72 17.55 -7.33
CA PHE A 17 -6.35 16.31 -7.78
C PHE A 17 -7.20 15.67 -6.67
N PRO A 18 -8.18 14.81 -7.03
CA PRO A 18 -8.96 14.06 -6.05
C PRO A 18 -8.07 13.11 -5.22
N PRO A 19 -8.23 13.03 -3.89
CA PRO A 19 -7.54 12.06 -3.03
C PRO A 19 -7.61 10.61 -3.51
N ASP A 20 -8.72 10.23 -4.15
CA ASP A 20 -8.95 8.87 -4.65
C ASP A 20 -8.03 8.50 -5.82
N LEU A 21 -7.47 9.51 -6.52
CA LEU A 21 -6.43 9.30 -7.52
C LEU A 21 -5.10 8.90 -6.88
N ILE A 22 -4.78 9.47 -5.71
CA ILE A 22 -3.45 9.35 -5.09
C ILE A 22 -3.34 8.13 -4.21
N LYS A 23 -4.41 7.76 -3.53
CA LYS A 23 -4.46 6.59 -2.66
C LYS A 23 -3.87 5.32 -3.32
N PRO A 24 -4.26 4.91 -4.53
CA PRO A 24 -3.67 3.73 -5.17
C PRO A 24 -2.18 3.91 -5.49
N CYS A 25 -1.74 5.13 -5.86
CA CYS A 25 -0.34 5.42 -6.15
C CYS A 25 0.54 5.23 -4.90
N ILE A 26 0.12 5.76 -3.75
CA ILE A 26 0.87 5.61 -2.49
C ILE A 26 0.85 4.15 -2.01
N LEU A 27 -0.30 3.46 -2.08
CA LEU A 27 -0.40 2.06 -1.67
C LEU A 27 0.46 1.13 -2.52
N ALA A 28 0.64 1.42 -3.80
CA ALA A 28 1.47 0.64 -4.71
C ALA A 28 2.97 0.96 -4.58
N GLY A 29 3.32 2.23 -4.39
CA GLY A 29 4.70 2.71 -4.48
C GLY A 29 5.41 2.96 -3.15
N CYS A 30 4.69 3.12 -2.04
CA CYS A 30 5.28 3.53 -0.76
C CYS A 30 4.97 2.53 0.37
N PRO A 31 6.00 1.91 0.96
CA PRO A 31 5.82 0.91 2.02
C PRO A 31 5.19 1.54 3.27
N GLU A 32 4.30 0.79 3.92
CA GLU A 32 3.75 1.21 5.22
C GLU A 32 4.80 1.09 6.34
N LYS A 33 5.57 -0.01 6.30
CA LYS A 33 6.57 -0.36 7.30
C LYS A 33 7.96 -0.37 6.69
N THR A 34 8.88 0.29 7.36
CA THR A 34 10.30 0.36 7.00
C THR A 34 11.17 0.19 8.24
N CYS A 35 12.45 -0.09 8.03
CA CYS A 35 13.42 -0.09 9.11
C CYS A 35 13.60 1.32 9.69
N PRO A 36 13.48 1.53 11.02
CA PRO A 36 13.67 2.85 11.62
C PRO A 36 15.11 3.37 11.48
N HIS A 37 16.09 2.50 11.23
CA HIS A 37 17.50 2.87 11.13
C HIS A 37 17.96 3.21 9.71
N CYS A 38 17.50 2.45 8.69
CA CYS A 38 17.98 2.62 7.32
C CYS A 38 16.88 2.87 6.27
N GLY A 39 15.61 2.85 6.66
CA GLY A 39 14.48 3.07 5.76
C GLY A 39 14.17 1.91 4.80
N ALA A 40 14.90 0.79 4.87
CA ALA A 40 14.63 -0.37 4.03
C ALA A 40 13.20 -0.90 4.26
N PRO A 41 12.43 -1.21 3.19
CA PRO A 41 11.04 -1.63 3.32
C PRO A 41 10.93 -3.04 3.93
N TRP A 42 9.81 -3.32 4.58
CA TRP A 42 9.45 -4.70 4.89
C TRP A 42 8.87 -5.39 3.65
N ALA A 43 9.35 -6.59 3.35
CA ALA A 43 8.86 -7.38 2.22
C ALA A 43 7.71 -8.29 2.63
N ARG A 44 6.83 -8.54 1.67
CA ARG A 44 5.70 -9.45 1.84
C ARG A 44 6.20 -10.89 1.87
N LYS A 45 5.90 -11.61 2.95
CA LYS A 45 6.11 -13.05 3.04
C LYS A 45 4.93 -13.77 2.39
N THR A 46 5.23 -14.63 1.42
CA THR A 46 4.19 -15.34 0.65
C THR A 46 4.36 -16.84 0.71
N GLU A 47 3.23 -17.54 0.64
CA GLU A 47 3.18 -18.98 0.46
C GLU A 47 2.50 -19.30 -0.88
N ARG A 48 3.03 -20.30 -1.59
CA ARG A 48 2.47 -20.77 -2.86
C ARG A 48 1.82 -22.14 -2.68
N LEU A 49 0.59 -22.27 -3.16
CA LEU A 49 -0.20 -23.50 -3.20
C LEU A 49 -0.54 -23.83 -4.64
N THR A 50 -0.54 -25.12 -5.01
CA THR A 50 -0.97 -25.56 -6.34
C THR A 50 -2.35 -26.19 -6.24
N VAL A 51 -3.30 -25.78 -7.08
CA VAL A 51 -4.64 -26.40 -7.15
C VAL A 51 -4.50 -27.84 -7.66
N ASN A 52 -5.14 -28.79 -6.96
CA ASN A 52 -5.07 -30.20 -7.35
C ASN A 52 -5.79 -30.49 -8.68
N LYS A 53 -5.59 -31.71 -9.21
CA LYS A 53 -6.16 -32.16 -10.49
C LYS A 53 -7.69 -32.16 -10.53
N GLU A 54 -8.34 -32.18 -9.37
CA GLU A 54 -9.80 -32.26 -9.22
C GLU A 54 -10.46 -30.88 -9.11
N GLY A 55 -9.69 -29.78 -9.19
CA GLY A 55 -10.21 -28.42 -9.00
C GLY A 55 -10.72 -28.16 -7.58
N ARG A 56 -10.37 -29.03 -6.61
CA ARG A 56 -10.86 -29.00 -5.23
C ARG A 56 -9.70 -28.77 -4.27
N GLY A 57 -9.46 -27.51 -3.94
CA GLY A 57 -8.56 -27.13 -2.86
C GLY A 57 -7.06 -27.36 -3.14
N PRO A 58 -6.21 -26.93 -2.21
CA PRO A 58 -4.76 -26.91 -2.40
C PRO A 58 -4.17 -28.34 -2.34
N SER A 59 -3.37 -28.70 -3.35
CA SER A 59 -2.46 -29.84 -3.32
C SER A 59 -1.19 -29.43 -2.58
N LYS A 60 -1.12 -29.73 -1.28
CA LYS A 60 0.14 -29.75 -0.54
C LYS A 60 0.44 -31.20 -0.18
N LYS A 61 1.62 -31.69 -0.56
CA LYS A 61 2.05 -33.07 -0.27
C LYS A 61 2.18 -33.36 1.23
N ASN A 62 2.36 -32.35 2.08
CA ASN A 62 2.45 -32.51 3.54
C ASN A 62 2.19 -31.15 4.21
N HIS A 63 1.02 -30.94 4.85
CA HIS A 63 0.90 -30.20 6.11
C HIS A 63 -0.56 -30.23 6.57
N ARG A 64 -0.79 -31.00 7.63
CA ARG A 64 -2.05 -31.22 8.30
C ARG A 64 -2.21 -30.16 9.38
N GLU A 65 -2.36 -28.88 9.00
CA GLU A 65 -2.72 -27.84 9.95
C GLU A 65 -3.06 -26.52 9.26
N TYR A 66 -4.14 -25.89 9.74
CA TYR A 66 -4.58 -24.53 9.48
C TYR A 66 -5.01 -24.17 8.06
N LEU A 67 -6.33 -24.21 7.81
CA LEU A 67 -7.08 -23.06 7.31
C LEU A 67 -8.51 -23.12 7.91
N GLY A 68 -8.95 -22.04 8.57
CA GLY A 68 -10.29 -21.93 9.18
C GLY A 68 -11.42 -21.88 8.13
N GLU A 69 -12.66 -21.76 8.61
CA GLU A 69 -13.92 -21.81 7.82
C GLU A 69 -14.00 -20.86 6.59
N GLU A 70 -13.05 -19.95 6.39
CA GLU A 70 -13.02 -18.98 5.30
C GLU A 70 -12.11 -19.33 4.10
N THR A 71 -11.81 -20.61 3.85
CA THR A 71 -11.22 -20.97 2.54
C THR A 71 -12.26 -20.94 1.44
N ILE A 72 -12.38 -19.75 0.86
CA ILE A 72 -13.16 -19.39 -0.32
C ILE A 72 -12.75 -20.29 -1.50
N PHE A 73 -13.60 -21.28 -1.80
CA PHE A 73 -14.01 -21.59 -3.18
C PHE A 73 -15.50 -21.93 -3.15
N LYS A 74 -16.35 -20.96 -2.75
CA LYS A 74 -17.76 -20.99 -3.19
C LYS A 74 -17.75 -20.60 -4.67
N ASN A 75 -17.82 -21.62 -5.52
CA ASN A 75 -17.90 -21.61 -6.99
C ASN A 75 -16.53 -21.77 -7.70
N GLY A 76 -16.22 -23.03 -8.03
CA GLY A 76 -14.96 -23.46 -8.62
C GLY A 76 -14.71 -22.93 -10.04
N HIS A 77 -13.67 -22.10 -10.17
CA HIS A 77 -13.09 -21.69 -11.46
C HIS A 77 -11.57 -21.86 -11.54
N GLY A 78 -10.92 -22.43 -10.53
CA GLY A 78 -9.49 -22.75 -10.58
C GLY A 78 -9.23 -23.99 -11.44
N ARG A 79 -8.34 -23.89 -12.43
CA ARG A 79 -7.87 -25.04 -13.21
C ARG A 79 -6.85 -25.82 -12.39
N ALA A 80 -6.84 -27.14 -12.60
CA ALA A 80 -5.78 -28.00 -12.11
C ALA A 80 -4.39 -27.45 -12.50
N GLY A 81 -3.52 -27.26 -11.51
CA GLY A 81 -2.18 -26.67 -11.73
C GLY A 81 -2.09 -25.15 -11.50
N ASP A 82 -3.20 -24.46 -11.27
CA ASP A 82 -3.16 -23.03 -10.91
C ASP A 82 -2.37 -22.81 -9.62
N THR A 83 -1.57 -21.74 -9.58
CA THR A 83 -0.81 -21.35 -8.39
C THR A 83 -1.55 -20.26 -7.63
N ILE A 84 -1.92 -20.56 -6.39
CA ILE A 84 -2.49 -19.61 -5.44
C ILE A 84 -1.33 -19.06 -4.59
N VAL A 85 -1.21 -17.74 -4.54
CA VAL A 85 -0.20 -17.06 -3.71
C VAL A 85 -0.91 -16.37 -2.56
N ASN A 86 -0.68 -16.85 -1.34
CA ASN A 86 -1.21 -16.27 -0.12
C ASN A 86 -0.16 -15.38 0.55
N THR A 87 -0.60 -14.26 1.10
CA THR A 87 0.24 -13.42 1.96
C THR A 87 0.14 -13.95 3.38
N ILE A 88 1.27 -14.36 3.96
CA ILE A 88 1.31 -14.96 5.31
C ILE A 88 1.96 -14.05 6.36
N GLY A 89 2.50 -12.91 5.93
CA GLY A 89 3.10 -11.94 6.84
C GLY A 89 4.01 -10.96 6.12
N TRP A 90 4.85 -10.29 6.91
CA TRP A 90 5.85 -9.33 6.46
C TRP A 90 7.16 -9.59 7.19
N GLU A 91 8.29 -9.39 6.51
CA GLU A 91 9.62 -9.60 7.09
C GLU A 91 10.60 -8.49 6.68
N PRO A 92 11.58 -8.15 7.53
CA PRO A 92 12.57 -7.15 7.22
C PRO A 92 13.49 -7.62 6.08
N VAL A 93 13.81 -6.73 5.15
CA VAL A 93 14.77 -7.03 4.06
C VAL A 93 16.22 -6.67 4.40
N CYS A 94 16.42 -5.82 5.41
CA CYS A 94 17.74 -5.44 5.89
C CYS A 94 18.11 -6.23 7.16
N LYS A 95 19.40 -6.18 7.52
CA LYS A 95 19.97 -6.86 8.69
C LYS A 95 20.21 -5.93 9.89
N CYS A 96 19.61 -4.74 9.89
CA CYS A 96 19.75 -3.83 11.03
C CYS A 96 19.24 -4.51 12.30
N GLU A 97 20.00 -4.39 13.39
CA GLU A 97 19.53 -4.75 14.73
C GLU A 97 18.31 -3.87 15.09
N ASP A 98 17.43 -4.41 15.93
CA ASP A 98 16.21 -3.74 16.40
C ASP A 98 15.26 -3.21 15.30
N ASN A 99 15.31 -3.81 14.11
CA ASN A 99 14.32 -3.53 13.06
C ASN A 99 12.96 -4.15 13.41
N ASP A 100 12.14 -3.38 14.12
CA ASP A 100 10.76 -3.70 14.49
C ASP A 100 9.72 -3.26 13.44
N GLY A 101 10.17 -2.58 12.38
CA GLY A 101 9.30 -2.05 11.33
C GLY A 101 8.49 -0.83 11.74
N SER A 102 8.89 -0.14 12.82
CA SER A 102 8.27 1.12 13.29
C SER A 102 8.52 2.31 12.36
N GLY A 103 9.53 2.23 11.50
CA GLY A 103 9.79 3.23 10.47
C GLY A 103 8.65 3.31 9.46
N LYS A 104 8.43 4.50 8.89
CA LYS A 104 7.37 4.76 7.90
C LYS A 104 7.98 5.08 6.54
N GLY A 105 7.36 4.61 5.46
CA GLY A 105 7.73 5.03 4.11
C GLY A 105 7.52 6.53 3.92
N ILE A 106 8.39 7.16 3.12
CA ILE A 106 8.36 8.60 2.84
C ILE A 106 7.95 8.80 1.37
N VAL A 107 6.91 9.60 1.13
CA VAL A 107 6.51 10.03 -0.22
C VAL A 107 7.12 11.39 -0.52
N LEU A 108 7.86 11.50 -1.63
CA LEU A 108 8.32 12.80 -2.13
C LEU A 108 7.37 13.29 -3.22
N ASP A 109 6.91 14.53 -3.09
CA ASP A 109 6.18 15.24 -4.13
C ASP A 109 6.85 16.60 -4.41
N PRO A 110 7.57 16.74 -5.54
CA PRO A 110 8.29 17.97 -5.88
C PRO A 110 7.36 19.11 -6.36
N PHE A 111 6.08 18.84 -6.58
CA PHE A 111 5.07 19.80 -7.03
C PHE A 111 3.83 19.70 -6.16
N PHE A 112 4.02 19.97 -4.86
CA PHE A 112 3.09 19.60 -3.80
C PHE A 112 1.72 20.29 -3.90
N GLY A 113 1.65 21.46 -4.57
CA GLY A 113 0.43 22.23 -4.72
C GLY A 113 -0.23 22.48 -3.37
N SER A 114 -1.54 22.25 -3.27
CA SER A 114 -2.27 22.38 -2.02
C SER A 114 -2.06 21.21 -1.02
N GLY A 115 -1.09 20.33 -1.24
CA GLY A 115 -0.71 19.27 -0.30
C GLY A 115 -1.61 18.04 -0.25
N THR A 116 -2.34 17.71 -1.34
CA THR A 116 -3.19 16.51 -1.35
C THR A 116 -2.39 15.21 -1.19
N VAL A 117 -1.16 15.12 -1.72
CA VAL A 117 -0.30 13.96 -1.46
C VAL A 117 0.00 13.80 0.02
N GLY A 118 0.34 14.89 0.72
CA GLY A 118 0.65 14.84 2.15
C GLY A 118 -0.54 14.44 2.99
N LEU A 119 -1.73 14.96 2.68
CA LEU A 119 -2.98 14.55 3.31
C LEU A 119 -3.19 13.04 3.20
N VAL A 120 -3.13 12.49 1.97
CA VAL A 120 -3.36 11.06 1.73
C VAL A 120 -2.23 10.21 2.32
N ALA A 121 -0.98 10.66 2.28
CA ALA A 121 0.15 9.98 2.90
C ALA A 121 -0.06 9.85 4.42
N SER A 122 -0.44 10.94 5.09
CA SER A 122 -0.74 10.96 6.52
C SER A 122 -1.89 10.03 6.89
N GLU A 123 -3.01 10.07 6.14
CA GLU A 123 -4.15 9.17 6.33
C GLU A 123 -3.74 7.70 6.21
N LEU A 124 -2.82 7.39 5.30
CA LEU A 124 -2.26 6.06 5.11
C LEU A 124 -1.11 5.75 6.09
N LYS A 125 -0.81 6.58 7.08
CA LYS A 125 0.29 6.39 8.05
C LYS A 125 1.68 6.37 7.42
N ARG A 126 1.87 7.03 6.27
CA ARG A 126 3.18 7.29 5.65
C ARG A 126 3.66 8.70 6.04
N GLN A 127 4.95 8.94 5.90
CA GLN A 127 5.53 10.27 5.94
C GLN A 127 5.57 10.87 4.53
N TYR A 128 5.78 12.19 4.44
CA TYR A 128 5.89 12.87 3.16
C TYR A 128 6.86 14.05 3.23
N ILE A 129 7.40 14.41 2.07
CA ILE A 129 8.15 15.64 1.82
C ILE A 129 7.50 16.30 0.61
N GLY A 130 7.00 17.52 0.80
CA GLY A 130 6.39 18.32 -0.25
C GLY A 130 7.24 19.54 -0.58
N ILE A 131 7.45 19.82 -1.86
CA ILE A 131 8.12 21.04 -2.34
C ILE A 131 7.10 21.84 -3.15
N GLU A 132 6.99 23.14 -2.86
CA GLU A 132 6.10 24.05 -3.57
C GLU A 132 6.72 25.45 -3.61
N LEU A 133 6.68 26.07 -4.79
CA LEU A 133 7.27 27.39 -5.03
C LEU A 133 6.27 28.51 -4.71
N ASN A 134 4.97 28.26 -4.92
CA ASN A 134 3.94 29.25 -4.72
C ASN A 134 3.61 29.41 -3.22
N PRO A 135 3.88 30.58 -2.60
CA PRO A 135 3.66 30.77 -1.18
C PRO A 135 2.18 30.61 -0.77
N ALA A 136 1.23 30.94 -1.64
CA ALA A 136 -0.19 30.73 -1.34
C ALA A 136 -0.54 29.24 -1.23
N TYR A 137 0.10 28.38 -2.03
CA TYR A 137 -0.07 26.92 -1.94
C TYR A 137 0.64 26.33 -0.74
N VAL A 138 1.81 26.84 -0.37
CA VAL A 138 2.51 26.46 0.87
C VAL A 138 1.62 26.70 2.10
N GLU A 139 0.96 27.86 2.20
CA GLU A 139 0.06 28.13 3.32
C GLU A 139 -1.17 27.21 3.34
N MET A 140 -1.78 26.98 2.17
CA MET A 140 -2.88 26.02 2.05
C MET A 140 -2.47 24.58 2.41
N SER A 141 -1.28 24.15 1.99
CA SER A 141 -0.79 22.80 2.27
C SER A 141 -0.54 22.62 3.76
N LYS A 142 0.08 23.60 4.44
CA LYS A 142 0.29 23.57 5.90
C LYS A 142 -1.03 23.34 6.65
N VAL A 143 -2.09 24.07 6.33
CA VAL A 143 -3.40 23.91 6.99
C VAL A 143 -3.99 22.52 6.76
N ARG A 144 -3.77 21.91 5.59
CA ARG A 144 -4.36 20.61 5.22
C ARG A 144 -3.61 19.41 5.76
N THR A 145 -2.33 19.57 6.08
CA THR A 145 -1.45 18.45 6.43
C THR A 145 -0.88 18.54 7.85
N SER A 146 -1.34 19.54 8.64
CA SER A 146 -1.07 19.68 10.07
C SER A 146 -2.02 18.81 10.92
#